data_AF-A0A2V9TC04-F1
#
_entry.id   AF-A0A2V9TC04-F1
#
_cell.length_a   1.000
_cell.length_b   1.000
_cell.length_c   1.000
_cell.angle_alpha   90.00
_cell.angle_beta   90.00
_cell.angle_gamma   90.00
#
_symmetry.space_group_name_H-M   'P 1'
#
loop_
_entity.id
_entity.type
_entity.pdbx_description
1 polymer ?
#
loop_
_entity_poly.entity_id
_entity_poly.type
_entity_poly.pdbx_seq_one_letter_code
_entity_poly.pdbx_strand_id
1 'polypeptide(L)'
;MNANPQKSLRKIGIERIQKKLREAKFFLSHMIQSGRSTRLDHEHVEFYLSAFLSAARSVTNFLEKDDQRWWCQWKKGQADRELLDQMRKQRKNEVHRKGADVAHQLEDVPLSKIETASALHAAYAPSFGEPWGEPQVGLKVYYFTLGGETVNAIETCQRYVGLLERAVEEFSKAQAETDRLNRSFGPCHTARRANALTNPA
;
A
#
# COMPACT_ATOMS: atom_id res chain seq x y z
N MET A 1 4.83 40.56 -0.34
CA MET A 1 4.02 39.32 -0.39
C MET A 1 4.67 38.31 0.56
N ASN A 2 4.17 38.17 1.79
CA ASN A 2 4.77 37.24 2.77
C ASN A 2 4.10 35.88 2.64
N ALA A 3 4.77 34.92 1.98
CA ALA A 3 4.32 33.54 1.94
C ALA A 3 4.37 32.95 3.36
N ASN A 4 3.24 32.44 3.86
CA ASN A 4 3.18 31.80 5.18
C ASN A 4 4.05 30.52 5.18
N PRO A 5 5.14 30.45 5.95
CA PRO A 5 6.09 29.32 5.92
C PRO A 5 5.43 28.00 6.33
N GLN A 6 4.39 28.01 7.16
CA GLN A 6 3.67 26.79 7.55
C GLN A 6 2.94 26.12 6.38
N LYS A 7 2.42 26.91 5.42
CA LYS A 7 1.70 26.40 4.26
C LYS A 7 2.65 25.69 3.28
N SER A 8 3.88 26.19 3.15
CA SER A 8 4.92 25.57 2.32
C SER A 8 5.30 24.19 2.86
N LEU A 9 5.49 24.06 4.18
CA LEU A 9 5.89 22.81 4.82
C LEU A 9 4.85 21.68 4.67
N ARG A 10 3.55 21.99 4.79
CA ARG A 10 2.48 20.99 4.62
C ARG A 10 2.35 20.48 3.20
N LYS A 11 2.52 21.37 2.21
CA LYS A 11 2.53 20.97 0.80
C LYS A 11 3.69 20.02 0.48
N ILE A 12 4.86 20.25 1.08
CA ILE A 12 6.01 19.35 0.94
C ILE A 12 5.72 17.97 1.56
N GLY A 13 5.00 17.92 2.69
CA GLY A 13 4.58 16.67 3.35
C GLY A 13 3.71 15.79 2.44
N ILE A 14 2.67 16.38 1.83
CA ILE A 14 1.74 15.62 0.99
C ILE A 14 2.37 15.12 -0.31
N GLU A 15 3.26 15.90 -0.93
CA GLU A 15 4.01 15.47 -2.11
C GLU A 15 4.92 14.27 -1.81
N ARG A 16 5.54 14.24 -0.62
CA ARG A 16 6.36 13.10 -0.15
C ARG A 16 5.52 11.84 0.07
N ILE A 17 4.34 11.98 0.69
CA ILE A 17 3.40 10.88 0.90
C ILE A 17 2.97 10.29 -0.44
N GLN A 18 2.54 11.13 -1.38
CA GLN A 18 2.11 10.70 -2.72
C GLN A 18 3.25 10.04 -3.51
N LYS A 19 4.48 10.56 -3.39
CA LYS A 19 5.66 9.93 -4.00
C LYS A 19 5.86 8.51 -3.49
N LYS A 20 5.79 8.29 -2.17
CA LYS A 20 5.93 6.94 -1.59
C LYS A 20 4.78 6.01 -1.95
N LEU A 21 3.57 6.54 -2.09
CA LEU A 21 2.44 5.75 -2.60
C LEU A 21 2.66 5.29 -4.05
N ARG A 22 3.20 6.17 -4.92
CA ARG A 22 3.59 5.78 -6.29
C ARG A 22 4.69 4.73 -6.29
N GLU A 23 5.70 4.86 -5.44
CA GLU A 23 6.76 3.83 -5.29
C GLU A 23 6.15 2.48 -4.84
N ALA A 24 5.24 2.47 -3.86
CA ALA A 24 4.57 1.24 -3.45
C ALA A 24 3.77 0.60 -4.60
N LYS A 25 3.00 1.40 -5.35
CA LYS A 25 2.28 0.91 -6.54
C LYS A 25 3.22 0.35 -7.61
N PHE A 26 4.35 1.02 -7.86
CA PHE A 26 5.36 0.58 -8.80
C PHE A 26 5.91 -0.81 -8.42
N PHE A 27 6.26 -1.03 -7.16
CA PHE A 27 6.75 -2.34 -6.73
C PHE A 27 5.64 -3.41 -6.77
N LEU A 28 4.40 -3.04 -6.46
CA LEU A 28 3.25 -3.94 -6.60
C LEU A 28 3.03 -4.38 -8.05
N SER A 29 3.12 -3.47 -9.02
CA SER A 29 2.96 -3.85 -10.43
C SER A 29 4.06 -4.81 -10.89
N HIS A 30 5.29 -4.62 -10.40
CA HIS A 30 6.38 -5.55 -10.68
C HIS A 30 6.15 -6.92 -10.02
N MET A 31 5.65 -6.98 -8.79
CA MET A 31 5.28 -8.27 -8.18
C MET A 31 4.21 -9.01 -8.98
N ILE A 32 3.18 -8.29 -9.47
CA ILE A 32 2.11 -8.89 -10.30
C ILE A 32 2.70 -9.44 -11.61
N GLN A 33 3.57 -8.67 -12.28
CA GLN A 33 4.21 -9.11 -13.52
C GLN A 33 5.14 -10.30 -13.29
N SER A 34 6.00 -10.24 -12.26
CA SER A 34 6.91 -11.33 -11.92
C SER A 34 6.19 -12.59 -11.45
N GLY A 35 5.08 -12.45 -10.71
CA GLY A 35 4.24 -13.59 -10.28
C GLY A 35 3.51 -14.30 -11.43
N ARG A 36 3.35 -13.63 -12.58
CA ARG A 36 2.79 -14.22 -13.81
C ARG A 36 3.85 -14.81 -14.73
N SER A 37 5.13 -14.60 -14.44
CA SER A 37 6.22 -15.09 -15.27
C SER A 37 6.47 -16.58 -15.01
N THR A 38 6.59 -17.36 -16.08
CA THR A 38 7.03 -18.77 -16.01
C THR A 38 8.54 -18.91 -15.82
N ARG A 39 9.30 -17.80 -15.92
CA ARG A 39 10.73 -17.82 -15.65
C ARG A 39 10.96 -18.11 -14.17
N LEU A 40 11.72 -19.17 -13.89
CA LEU A 40 12.10 -19.62 -12.55
C LEU A 40 13.06 -18.65 -11.80
N ASP A 41 13.24 -17.43 -12.29
CA ASP A 41 14.09 -16.45 -11.63
C ASP A 41 13.26 -15.75 -10.54
N HIS A 42 13.25 -16.38 -9.37
CA HIS A 42 12.28 -16.14 -8.30
C HIS A 42 12.69 -15.07 -7.29
N GLU A 43 13.97 -14.69 -7.27
CA GLU A 43 14.47 -13.70 -6.31
C GLU A 43 13.79 -12.33 -6.51
N HIS A 44 13.35 -12.03 -7.75
CA HIS A 44 12.72 -10.76 -8.09
C HIS A 44 11.44 -10.46 -7.29
N VAL A 45 10.57 -11.45 -7.04
CA VAL A 45 9.31 -11.20 -6.31
C VAL A 45 9.58 -10.84 -4.85
N GLU A 46 10.51 -11.54 -4.20
CA GLU A 46 10.88 -11.29 -2.80
C GLU A 46 11.56 -9.92 -2.65
N PHE A 47 12.43 -9.54 -3.59
CA PHE A 47 13.01 -8.19 -3.64
C PHE A 47 11.95 -7.11 -3.81
N TYR A 48 11.01 -7.29 -4.75
CA TYR A 48 9.93 -6.32 -4.96
C TYR A 48 8.98 -6.25 -3.76
N LEU A 49 8.73 -7.37 -3.08
CA LEU A 49 7.92 -7.39 -1.87
C LEU A 49 8.58 -6.62 -0.73
N SER A 50 9.88 -6.81 -0.51
CA SER A 50 10.64 -6.06 0.50
C SER A 50 10.61 -4.55 0.22
N ALA A 51 10.83 -4.16 -1.04
CA ALA A 51 10.78 -2.78 -1.50
C ALA A 51 9.36 -2.19 -1.33
N PHE A 52 8.34 -2.95 -1.70
CA PHE A 52 6.93 -2.61 -1.50
C PHE A 52 6.61 -2.32 -0.03
N LEU A 53 6.92 -3.25 0.86
CA LEU A 53 6.67 -3.11 2.30
C LEU A 53 7.37 -1.88 2.88
N SER A 54 8.58 -1.58 2.39
CA SER A 54 9.36 -0.42 2.79
C SER A 54 8.74 0.91 2.31
N ALA A 55 8.31 0.98 1.05
CA ALA A 55 7.64 2.15 0.50
C ALA A 55 6.28 2.39 1.17
N ALA A 56 5.47 1.34 1.33
CA ALA A 56 4.17 1.39 1.98
C ALA A 56 4.27 1.80 3.47
N ARG A 57 5.28 1.30 4.20
CA ARG A 57 5.53 1.74 5.58
C ARG A 57 5.91 3.22 5.64
N SER A 58 6.61 3.74 4.62
CA SER A 58 6.96 5.15 4.55
C SER A 58 5.72 6.05 4.38
N VAL A 59 4.71 5.62 3.62
CA VAL A 59 3.41 6.33 3.52
C VAL A 59 2.78 6.51 4.90
N THR A 60 2.59 5.41 5.64
CA THR A 60 1.98 5.45 6.98
C THR A 60 2.82 6.24 7.99
N ASN A 61 4.16 6.16 7.90
CA ASN A 61 5.07 6.96 8.72
C ASN A 61 4.90 8.46 8.47
N PHE A 62 4.76 8.89 7.22
CA PHE A 62 4.58 10.31 6.91
C PHE A 62 3.21 10.80 7.36
N LEU A 63 2.14 10.02 7.16
CA LEU A 63 0.81 10.35 7.69
C LEU A 63 0.82 10.51 9.21
N GLU A 64 1.46 9.57 9.92
CA GLU A 64 1.60 9.59 11.38
C GLU A 64 2.44 10.78 11.88
N LYS A 65 3.50 11.16 11.16
CA LYS A 65 4.36 12.30 11.53
C LYS A 65 3.72 13.65 11.23
N ASP A 66 3.00 13.77 10.12
CA ASP A 66 2.37 15.02 9.71
C ASP A 66 1.15 15.35 10.60
N ASP A 67 0.33 14.34 10.92
CA ASP A 67 -0.79 14.50 11.87
C ASP A 67 -1.12 13.16 12.57
N GLN A 68 -0.43 12.92 13.69
CA GLN A 68 -0.60 11.70 14.48
C GLN A 68 -2.05 11.54 14.97
N ARG A 69 -2.72 12.63 15.34
CA ARG A 69 -4.08 12.57 15.87
C ARG A 69 -5.05 12.15 14.78
N TRP A 70 -4.98 12.78 13.61
CA TRP A 70 -5.78 12.39 12.45
C TRP A 70 -5.53 10.93 12.07
N TRP A 71 -4.27 10.51 11.97
CA TRP A 71 -3.92 9.14 11.60
C TRP A 71 -4.48 8.10 12.58
N CYS A 72 -4.35 8.33 13.89
CA CYS A 72 -4.91 7.45 14.91
C CYS A 72 -6.44 7.39 14.85
N GLN A 73 -7.12 8.50 14.59
CA GLN A 73 -8.57 8.54 14.45
C GLN A 73 -9.02 7.83 13.17
N TRP A 74 -8.40 8.14 12.04
CA TRP A 74 -8.68 7.53 10.75
C TRP A 74 -8.54 6.01 10.83
N LYS A 75 -7.40 5.53 11.37
CA LYS A 75 -7.13 4.09 11.52
C LYS A 75 -8.18 3.36 12.37
N LYS A 76 -8.70 3.99 13.43
CA LYS A 76 -9.75 3.40 14.29
C LYS A 76 -11.07 3.23 13.56
N GLY A 77 -11.37 4.08 12.58
CA GLY A 77 -12.59 4.02 11.77
C GLY A 77 -12.54 3.05 10.60
N GLN A 78 -11.39 2.44 10.30
CA GLN A 78 -11.26 1.53 9.17
C GLN A 78 -11.71 0.12 9.54
N ALA A 79 -12.57 -0.46 8.69
CA ALA A 79 -12.96 -1.87 8.79
C ALA A 79 -11.75 -2.80 8.69
N ASP A 80 -10.83 -2.52 7.78
CA ASP A 80 -9.61 -3.29 7.55
C ASP A 80 -8.44 -2.89 8.50
N ARG A 81 -8.71 -2.47 9.75
CA ARG A 81 -7.63 -2.07 10.68
C ARG A 81 -6.61 -3.18 10.89
N GLU A 82 -7.10 -4.43 10.89
CA GLU A 82 -6.28 -5.60 11.14
C GLU A 82 -5.23 -5.78 10.02
N LEU A 83 -5.63 -5.56 8.76
CA LEU A 83 -4.72 -5.61 7.64
C LEU A 83 -3.58 -4.58 7.79
N LEU A 84 -3.89 -3.35 8.22
CA LEU A 84 -2.87 -2.33 8.48
C LEU A 84 -1.84 -2.80 9.53
N ASP A 85 -2.30 -3.45 10.60
CA ASP A 85 -1.44 -3.96 11.67
C ASP A 85 -0.63 -5.18 11.23
N GLN A 86 -1.25 -6.09 10.49
CA GLN A 86 -0.60 -7.26 9.90
C GLN A 86 0.51 -6.86 8.92
N MET A 87 0.26 -5.91 8.01
CA MET A 87 1.28 -5.41 7.07
C MET A 87 2.43 -4.70 7.79
N ARG A 88 2.15 -4.01 8.90
CA ARG A 88 3.20 -3.45 9.77
C ARG A 88 4.06 -4.56 10.40
N LYS A 89 3.45 -5.67 10.84
CA LYS A 89 4.18 -6.83 11.37
C LYS A 89 5.05 -7.47 10.28
N GLN A 90 4.54 -7.64 9.07
CA GLN A 90 5.32 -8.19 7.95
C GLN A 90 6.57 -7.36 7.67
N ARG A 91 6.45 -6.02 7.62
CA ARG A 91 7.62 -5.16 7.50
C ARG A 91 8.62 -5.30 8.65
N LYS A 92 8.13 -5.45 9.89
CA LYS A 92 8.99 -5.62 11.07
C LYS A 92 9.77 -6.94 10.99
N ASN A 93 9.14 -8.02 10.53
CA ASN A 93 9.80 -9.30 10.31
C ASN A 93 10.89 -9.17 9.24
N GLU A 94 10.60 -8.50 8.13
CA GLU A 94 11.57 -8.22 7.07
C GLU A 94 12.83 -7.47 7.59
N VAL A 95 12.69 -6.46 8.47
CA VAL A 95 13.86 -5.76 9.04
C VAL A 95 14.67 -6.65 9.99
N HIS A 96 13.99 -7.44 10.82
CA HIS A 96 14.59 -7.96 12.05
C HIS A 96 14.74 -9.50 12.10
N ARG A 97 14.14 -10.27 11.18
CA ARG A 97 13.99 -11.72 11.31
C ARG A 97 14.26 -12.51 10.02
N LYS A 98 15.41 -12.27 9.37
CA LYS A 98 15.86 -12.97 8.14
C LYS A 98 14.95 -12.81 6.90
N GLY A 99 13.85 -12.06 6.99
CA GLY A 99 12.92 -11.81 5.89
C GLY A 99 11.45 -11.75 6.35
N ALA A 100 10.56 -11.37 5.45
CA ALA A 100 9.12 -11.44 5.62
C ALA A 100 8.71 -12.92 5.75
N ASP A 101 7.66 -13.18 6.53
CA ASP A 101 7.15 -14.54 6.73
C ASP A 101 6.29 -14.92 5.52
N VAL A 102 6.96 -15.34 4.46
CA VAL A 102 6.38 -15.64 3.15
C VAL A 102 6.62 -17.11 2.83
N ALA A 103 5.53 -17.85 2.73
CA ALA A 103 5.54 -19.19 2.17
C ALA A 103 5.32 -19.10 0.65
N HIS A 104 5.73 -20.13 -0.07
CA HIS A 104 5.40 -20.26 -1.49
C HIS A 104 4.92 -21.68 -1.79
N GLN A 105 4.03 -21.78 -2.75
CA GLN A 105 3.50 -23.05 -3.25
C GLN A 105 3.50 -23.02 -4.78
N LEU A 106 3.65 -24.19 -5.41
CA LEU A 106 3.43 -24.32 -6.85
C LEU A 106 1.95 -24.56 -7.06
N GLU A 107 1.33 -23.72 -7.87
CA GLU A 107 -0.07 -23.84 -8.26
C GLU A 107 -0.17 -24.03 -9.76
N ASP A 108 -0.99 -25.00 -10.15
CA ASP A 108 -1.34 -25.20 -11.54
C ASP A 108 -2.30 -24.09 -11.97
N VAL A 109 -1.79 -23.21 -12.83
CA VAL A 109 -2.54 -22.09 -13.39
C VAL A 109 -2.79 -22.36 -14.88
N PRO A 110 -4.04 -22.19 -15.36
CA PRO A 110 -4.34 -22.34 -16.77
C PRO A 110 -3.50 -21.39 -17.63
N LEU A 111 -2.98 -21.88 -18.75
CA LEU A 111 -2.10 -21.10 -19.63
C LEU A 111 -2.77 -19.81 -20.13
N SER A 112 -4.10 -19.76 -20.29
CA SER A 112 -4.84 -18.54 -20.64
C SER A 112 -4.71 -17.41 -19.62
N LYS A 113 -4.38 -17.71 -18.36
CA LYS A 113 -4.19 -16.72 -17.30
C LYS A 113 -2.76 -16.19 -17.23
N ILE A 114 -1.83 -16.74 -18.02
CA ILE A 114 -0.43 -16.32 -18.06
C ILE A 114 -0.26 -15.26 -19.13
N GLU A 115 0.16 -14.06 -18.73
CA GLU A 115 0.56 -13.01 -19.67
C GLU A 115 1.95 -13.36 -20.23
N THR A 116 1.99 -13.97 -21.41
CA THR A 116 3.26 -14.20 -22.12
C THR A 116 3.76 -12.90 -22.75
N ALA A 117 5.02 -12.54 -22.48
CA ALA A 117 5.70 -11.38 -23.10
C ALA A 117 5.75 -11.48 -24.63
N SER A 118 5.65 -12.69 -25.17
CA SER A 118 5.25 -12.90 -26.55
C SER A 118 3.72 -12.90 -26.57
N ALA A 119 3.14 -11.77 -26.96
CA ALA A 119 1.78 -11.74 -27.45
C ALA A 119 1.73 -12.58 -28.73
N LEU A 120 1.72 -13.91 -28.60
CA LEU A 120 1.05 -14.73 -29.58
C LEU A 120 -0.36 -14.17 -29.61
N HIS A 121 -0.67 -13.41 -30.66
CA HIS A 121 -2.00 -12.87 -30.92
C HIS A 121 -3.00 -13.99 -30.60
N ALA A 122 -4.12 -13.70 -29.94
CA ALA A 122 -5.08 -14.75 -29.52
C ALA A 122 -5.45 -15.74 -30.67
N ALA A 123 -5.31 -15.31 -31.93
CA ALA A 123 -5.45 -16.12 -33.13
C ALA A 123 -4.41 -17.26 -33.31
N TYR A 124 -3.27 -17.21 -32.62
CA TYR A 124 -2.18 -18.20 -32.67
C TYR A 124 -2.03 -18.96 -31.35
N ALA A 125 -2.90 -18.74 -30.38
CA ALA A 125 -2.98 -19.65 -29.25
C ALA A 125 -3.38 -21.03 -29.81
N PRO A 126 -2.59 -22.10 -29.56
CA PRO A 126 -3.00 -23.43 -29.98
C PRO A 126 -4.38 -23.68 -29.37
N SER A 127 -5.40 -23.85 -30.21
CA SER A 127 -6.69 -24.36 -29.73
C SER A 127 -6.45 -25.80 -29.33
N PHE A 128 -6.14 -26.02 -28.05
CA PHE A 128 -6.15 -27.33 -27.45
C PHE A 128 -7.61 -27.79 -27.42
N GLY A 129 -8.03 -28.47 -28.49
CA GLY A 129 -9.39 -29.01 -28.60
C GLY A 129 -9.66 -30.06 -27.51
N GLU A 130 -10.93 -30.19 -27.12
CA GLU A 130 -11.40 -31.32 -26.31
C GLU A 130 -10.96 -32.65 -26.96
N PRO A 131 -10.48 -33.65 -26.19
CA PRO A 131 -10.80 -33.93 -24.79
C PRO A 131 -9.74 -33.54 -23.73
N TRP A 132 -8.65 -32.86 -24.10
CA TRP A 132 -7.44 -32.79 -23.25
C TRP A 132 -7.45 -31.69 -22.17
N GLY A 133 -8.47 -30.84 -22.12
CA GLY A 133 -8.56 -29.72 -21.18
C GLY A 133 -7.55 -28.60 -21.49
N GLU A 134 -7.67 -27.49 -20.77
CA GLU A 134 -6.75 -26.37 -20.93
C GLU A 134 -5.39 -26.71 -20.28
N PRO A 135 -4.26 -26.54 -21.00
CA PRO A 135 -2.94 -26.82 -20.43
C PRO A 135 -2.71 -25.98 -19.18
N GLN A 136 -2.24 -26.64 -18.14
CA GLN A 136 -1.86 -26.02 -16.88
C GLN A 136 -0.35 -25.82 -16.83
N VAL A 137 0.10 -24.76 -16.17
CA VAL A 137 1.50 -24.50 -15.89
C VAL A 137 1.65 -24.23 -14.40
N GLY A 138 2.61 -24.91 -13.76
CA GLY A 138 2.95 -24.65 -12.37
C GLY A 138 3.59 -23.28 -12.19
N LEU A 139 2.90 -22.38 -11.50
CA LEU A 139 3.41 -21.07 -11.10
C LEU A 139 3.69 -21.03 -9.61
N LYS A 140 4.75 -20.33 -9.22
CA LYS A 140 5.08 -20.11 -7.82
C LYS A 140 4.20 -18.97 -7.27
N VAL A 141 3.29 -19.31 -6.37
CA VAL A 141 2.39 -18.37 -5.70
C VAL A 141 2.89 -18.11 -4.28
N TYR A 142 2.88 -16.84 -3.89
CA TYR A 142 3.40 -16.37 -2.61
C TYR A 142 2.27 -16.11 -1.62
N TYR A 143 2.50 -16.50 -0.38
CA TYR A 143 1.50 -16.53 0.67
C TYR A 143 2.02 -15.88 1.96
N PHE A 144 1.16 -15.09 2.60
CA PHE A 144 1.37 -14.63 3.97
C PHE A 144 0.62 -15.52 4.95
N THR A 145 1.15 -15.63 6.17
CA THR A 145 0.39 -16.11 7.33
C THR A 145 -0.16 -14.91 8.11
N LEU A 146 -1.44 -14.61 7.93
CA LEU A 146 -2.14 -13.48 8.57
C LEU A 146 -3.22 -14.01 9.51
N GLY A 147 -3.09 -13.73 10.81
CA GLY A 147 -4.07 -14.19 11.80
C GLY A 147 -4.15 -15.73 11.95
N GLY A 148 -3.15 -16.46 11.44
CA GLY A 148 -3.16 -17.93 11.38
C GLY A 148 -3.70 -18.48 10.06
N GLU A 149 -4.21 -17.62 9.17
CA GLU A 149 -4.68 -18.00 7.84
C GLU A 149 -3.61 -17.75 6.78
N THR A 150 -3.56 -18.64 5.80
CA THR A 150 -2.69 -18.50 4.62
C THR A 150 -3.44 -17.71 3.55
N VAL A 151 -2.92 -16.53 3.19
CA VAL A 151 -3.56 -15.62 2.22
C VAL A 151 -2.59 -15.21 1.12
N ASN A 152 -3.10 -15.04 -0.10
CA ASN A 152 -2.27 -14.66 -1.24
C ASN A 152 -1.57 -13.31 -1.00
N ALA A 153 -0.24 -13.28 -1.09
CA ALA A 153 0.55 -12.12 -0.75
C ALA A 153 0.31 -10.94 -1.70
N ILE A 154 0.18 -11.20 -3.01
CA ILE A 154 -0.03 -10.15 -4.02
C ILE A 154 -1.40 -9.52 -3.85
N GLU A 155 -2.45 -10.32 -3.69
CA GLU A 155 -3.82 -9.82 -3.46
C GLU A 155 -3.92 -9.03 -2.15
N THR A 156 -3.27 -9.51 -1.10
CA THR A 156 -3.17 -8.79 0.18
C THR A 156 -2.48 -7.43 -0.01
N CYS A 157 -1.37 -7.39 -0.74
CA CYS A 157 -0.66 -6.15 -1.05
C CYS A 157 -1.52 -5.18 -1.89
N GLN A 158 -2.32 -5.69 -2.83
CA GLN A 158 -3.29 -4.88 -3.60
C GLN A 158 -4.35 -4.24 -2.68
N ARG A 159 -4.98 -5.04 -1.81
CA ARG A 159 -5.94 -4.54 -0.81
C ARG A 159 -5.31 -3.49 0.09
N TYR A 160 -4.07 -3.72 0.52
CA TYR A 160 -3.34 -2.77 1.35
C TYR A 160 -3.03 -1.45 0.62
N VAL A 161 -2.64 -1.49 -0.66
CA VAL A 161 -2.50 -0.26 -1.47
C VAL A 161 -3.81 0.50 -1.54
N GLY A 162 -4.94 -0.17 -1.78
CA GLY A 162 -6.26 0.47 -1.79
C GLY A 162 -6.60 1.18 -0.47
N LEU A 163 -6.19 0.63 0.67
CA LEU A 163 -6.30 1.31 1.96
C LEU A 163 -5.41 2.54 2.05
N LEU A 164 -4.17 2.45 1.59
CA LEU A 164 -3.24 3.58 1.61
C LEU A 164 -3.70 4.70 0.67
N GLU A 165 -4.27 4.38 -0.50
CA GLU A 165 -4.85 5.36 -1.41
C GLU A 165 -5.97 6.15 -0.73
N ARG A 166 -6.93 5.45 -0.12
CA ARG A 166 -8.03 6.08 0.64
C ARG A 166 -7.50 6.96 1.76
N ALA A 167 -6.52 6.48 2.53
CA ALA A 167 -5.89 7.26 3.58
C ALA A 167 -5.28 8.56 3.06
N VAL A 168 -4.51 8.49 1.97
CA VAL A 168 -3.84 9.66 1.39
C VAL A 168 -4.87 10.63 0.81
N GLU A 169 -5.92 10.14 0.17
CA GLU A 169 -7.00 10.98 -0.36
C GLU A 169 -7.75 11.73 0.74
N GLU A 170 -8.20 11.02 1.78
CA GLU A 170 -8.91 11.61 2.92
C GLU A 170 -8.02 12.59 3.70
N PHE A 171 -6.75 12.26 3.88
CA PHE A 171 -5.77 13.18 4.48
C PHE A 171 -5.64 14.46 3.67
N SER A 172 -5.55 14.34 2.34
CA SER A 172 -5.46 15.48 1.42
C SER A 172 -6.69 16.38 1.52
N LYS A 173 -7.88 15.80 1.61
CA LYS A 173 -9.14 16.54 1.80
C LYS A 173 -9.17 17.27 3.14
N ALA A 174 -8.80 16.60 4.24
CA ALA A 174 -8.75 17.19 5.57
C ALA A 174 -7.77 18.37 5.67
N GLN A 175 -6.61 18.25 5.02
CA GLN A 175 -5.64 19.37 4.95
C GLN A 175 -6.18 20.53 4.12
N ALA A 176 -6.82 20.27 2.98
CA ALA A 176 -7.41 21.32 2.14
C ALA A 176 -8.55 22.07 2.85
N GLU A 177 -9.37 21.37 3.63
CA GLU A 177 -10.42 21.98 4.44
C GLU A 177 -9.86 22.87 5.55
N THR A 178 -8.85 22.38 6.28
CA THR A 178 -8.14 23.15 7.30
C THR A 178 -7.52 24.43 6.70
N ASP A 179 -6.92 24.32 5.52
CA ASP A 179 -6.34 25.45 4.80
C ASP A 179 -7.40 26.47 4.32
N ARG A 180 -8.59 26.01 3.93
CA ARG A 180 -9.71 26.89 3.56
C ARG A 180 -10.20 27.69 4.77
N LEU A 181 -10.44 27.02 5.90
CA LEU A 181 -10.88 27.66 7.14
C LEU A 181 -9.87 28.72 7.62
N ASN A 182 -8.58 28.40 7.58
CA ASN A 182 -7.52 29.33 7.96
C ASN A 182 -7.45 30.58 7.06
N ARG A 183 -7.86 30.48 5.79
CA ARG A 183 -7.95 31.65 4.88
C ARG A 183 -9.19 32.50 5.16
N SER A 184 -10.32 31.87 5.47
CA SER A 184 -11.59 32.59 5.66
C SER A 184 -11.65 33.38 6.96
N PHE A 185 -11.01 32.91 8.04
CA PHE A 185 -11.11 33.54 9.37
C PHE A 185 -9.88 34.32 9.82
N GLY A 186 -8.82 34.33 9.01
CA GLY A 186 -7.54 34.98 9.33
C GLY A 186 -6.86 34.37 10.58
N PRO A 187 -5.61 34.78 10.90
CA PRO A 187 -4.87 34.23 12.04
C PRO A 187 -5.43 34.61 13.42
N CYS A 188 -6.45 35.47 13.51
CA CYS A 188 -6.82 36.17 14.75
C CYS A 188 -7.69 35.37 15.73
N HIS A 189 -8.21 34.19 15.39
CA HIS A 189 -9.23 33.52 16.23
C HIS A 189 -8.83 32.22 16.92
N THR A 190 -7.66 31.63 16.67
CA THR A 190 -7.27 30.35 17.28
C THR A 190 -6.61 30.46 18.67
N ALA A 191 -6.24 31.67 19.12
CA ALA A 191 -5.62 31.85 20.44
C ALA A 191 -6.60 31.71 21.63
N ARG A 192 -7.93 31.68 21.42
CA ARG A 192 -8.90 31.76 22.52
C ARG A 192 -9.46 30.42 23.03
N ARG A 193 -8.99 29.27 22.52
CA ARG A 193 -9.54 27.95 22.91
C ARG A 193 -8.62 27.06 23.76
N ALA A 194 -7.41 27.54 24.12
CA ALA A 194 -6.45 26.76 24.91
C ALA A 194 -6.39 27.11 26.42
N ASN A 195 -7.12 28.13 26.90
CA ASN A 195 -6.95 28.63 28.29
C ASN A 195 -8.19 28.52 29.21
N ALA A 196 -9.17 27.67 28.89
CA ALA A 196 -10.40 27.55 29.69
C ALA A 196 -10.54 26.23 30.50
N LEU A 197 -9.47 25.43 30.64
CA LEU A 197 -9.54 24.14 31.37
C LEU A 197 -8.38 23.91 32.36
N THR A 198 -7.87 24.97 32.97
CA THR A 198 -7.07 24.85 34.19
C THR A 198 -7.44 25.96 35.17
N ASN A 199 -8.42 25.70 36.03
CA ASN A 199 -8.31 26.13 37.41
C ASN A 199 -9.03 25.16 38.35
N PRO A 200 -8.45 24.90 39.54
CA PRO A 200 -8.82 23.80 40.43
C PRO A 200 -9.86 24.24 41.46
N ALA A 201 -10.59 23.26 41.99
CA ALA A 201 -11.12 23.25 43.35
C ALA A 201 -10.83 21.86 43.94
#